data_AF-A0A4S4ZME7-F1
#
_entry.id   AF-A0A4S4ZME7-F1
#
_cell.length_a   1.000
_cell.length_b   1.000
_cell.length_c   1.000
_cell.angle_alpha   90.00
_cell.angle_beta   90.00
_cell.angle_gamma   90.00
#
_symmetry.space_group_name_H-M   'P 1'
#
loop_
_entity.id
_entity.type
_entity.pdbx_description
1 polymer ?
#
loop_
_entity_poly.entity_id
_entity_poly.type
_entity_poly.pdbx_seq_one_letter_code
_entity_poly.pdbx_strand_id
1 'polypeptide(L)'
;ANRGMFATADLRPMLVERGVELSQSQVYRLVAERPERLGLRTLMALLDILDCAITDLIEPLPASGARHTGKAVNGDEAGTKSP
;
A
#
# COMPACT_ATOMS: atom_id res chain seq x y z
N ALA A 1 14.44 3.98 1.49
CA ALA A 1 15.12 2.74 1.06
C ALA A 1 16.43 3.09 0.35
N ASN A 2 17.59 2.87 0.99
CA ASN A 2 18.91 3.20 0.43
C ASN A 2 19.86 1.99 0.38
N ARG A 3 19.31 0.77 0.24
CA ARG A 3 20.11 -0.38 -0.14
C ARG A 3 20.26 -0.31 -1.64
N GLY A 4 21.44 0.08 -2.11
CA GLY A 4 21.78 0.10 -3.53
C GLY A 4 21.57 -1.28 -4.14
N MET A 5 20.38 -1.54 -4.66
CA MET A 5 20.11 -2.67 -5.56
C MET A 5 20.73 -2.30 -6.91
N PHE A 6 22.03 -2.52 -7.04
CA PHE A 6 22.76 -2.17 -8.26
C PHE A 6 22.43 -3.07 -9.45
N ALA A 7 21.62 -4.11 -9.27
CA ALA A 7 20.93 -4.75 -10.38
C ALA A 7 19.63 -5.40 -9.91
N THR A 8 18.52 -5.04 -10.53
CA THR A 8 17.28 -5.82 -10.52
C THR A 8 17.49 -7.31 -10.87
N ALA A 9 18.63 -7.65 -11.49
CA ALA A 9 19.09 -9.01 -11.73
C ALA A 9 19.29 -9.85 -10.44
N ASP A 10 19.64 -9.23 -9.32
CA ASP A 10 19.90 -9.94 -8.06
C ASP A 10 18.62 -10.18 -7.24
N LEU A 11 17.48 -9.61 -7.66
CA LEU A 11 16.22 -9.73 -6.92
C LEU A 11 15.64 -11.16 -6.98
N ARG A 12 15.78 -11.84 -8.12
CA ARG A 12 15.23 -13.19 -8.31
C ARG A 12 15.77 -14.21 -7.30
N PRO A 13 17.09 -14.39 -7.12
CA PRO A 13 17.59 -15.35 -6.14
C PRO A 13 17.12 -15.05 -4.71
N MET A 14 17.06 -13.77 -4.31
CA MET A 14 16.56 -13.37 -2.98
C MET A 14 15.07 -13.69 -2.75
N LEU A 15 14.26 -13.63 -3.80
CA LEU A 15 12.87 -14.05 -3.76
C LEU A 15 12.75 -15.58 -3.63
N VAL A 16 13.57 -16.33 -4.36
CA VAL A 16 13.61 -17.81 -4.30
C VAL A 16 14.01 -18.29 -2.89
N GLU A 17 14.98 -17.65 -2.25
CA GLU A 17 15.36 -17.93 -0.84
C GLU A 17 14.19 -17.80 0.15
N ARG A 18 13.18 -16.98 -0.21
CA ARG A 18 11.95 -16.77 0.58
C ARG A 18 10.77 -17.60 0.08
N GLY A 19 11.01 -18.55 -0.82
CA GLY A 19 10.00 -19.43 -1.40
C GLY A 19 9.10 -18.75 -2.44
N VAL A 20 9.54 -17.63 -3.02
CA VAL A 20 8.82 -16.91 -4.08
C VAL A 20 9.54 -17.14 -5.41
N GLU A 21 9.07 -18.11 -6.17
CA GLU A 21 9.59 -18.41 -7.50
C GLU A 21 8.87 -17.57 -8.56
N LEU A 22 9.62 -16.66 -9.20
CA LEU A 22 9.15 -15.86 -10.33
C LEU A 22 10.07 -16.08 -11.54
N SER A 23 9.47 -16.14 -12.73
CA SER A 23 10.22 -16.11 -13.98
C SER A 23 10.94 -14.77 -14.16
N GLN A 24 11.97 -14.74 -15.01
CA GLN A 24 12.71 -13.50 -15.28
C GLN A 24 11.82 -12.37 -15.80
N SER A 25 10.84 -12.69 -16.66
CA SER A 25 9.85 -11.74 -17.16
C SER A 25 8.91 -11.23 -16.08
N GLN A 26 8.55 -12.08 -15.10
CA GLN A 26 7.74 -11.67 -13.96
C GLN A 26 8.51 -10.72 -13.03
N VAL A 27 9.78 -11.01 -12.76
CA VAL A 27 10.65 -10.12 -11.99
C VAL A 27 10.84 -8.78 -12.73
N TYR A 28 11.06 -8.81 -14.05
CA TYR A 28 11.17 -7.59 -14.85
C TYR A 28 9.91 -6.72 -14.75
N ARG A 29 8.71 -7.29 -14.97
CA ARG A 29 7.46 -6.52 -14.85
C ARG A 29 7.22 -5.98 -13.45
N LEU A 30 7.63 -6.71 -12.42
CA LEU A 30 7.49 -6.28 -11.02
C LEU A 30 8.31 -5.02 -10.71
N VAL A 31 9.49 -4.86 -11.34
CA VAL A 31 10.42 -3.75 -11.05
C VAL A 31 10.38 -2.63 -12.09
N ALA A 32 10.02 -2.93 -13.34
CA ALA A 32 10.05 -1.99 -14.45
C ALA A 32 8.66 -1.42 -14.80
N GLU A 33 7.59 -2.09 -14.37
CA GLU A 33 6.21 -1.73 -14.71
C GLU A 33 5.36 -1.64 -13.43
N ARG A 34 4.16 -1.05 -13.54
CA ARG A 34 3.18 -1.05 -12.45
C ARG A 34 2.37 -2.37 -12.51
N PRO A 35 2.51 -3.28 -11.54
CA PRO A 35 1.76 -4.53 -11.55
C PRO A 35 0.27 -4.29 -11.28
N GLU A 36 -0.61 -4.98 -12.01
CA GLU A 36 -2.07 -4.94 -11.76
C GLU A 36 -2.47 -5.73 -10.51
N ARG A 37 -1.73 -6.80 -10.22
CA ARG A 37 -1.96 -7.68 -9.08
C ARG A 37 -0.63 -8.05 -8.46
N LEU A 38 -0.58 -7.98 -7.13
CA LEU A 38 0.57 -8.40 -6.33
C LEU A 38 0.10 -9.40 -5.28
N GLY A 39 0.76 -10.56 -5.21
CA GLY A 39 0.49 -11.55 -4.18
C GLY A 39 1.11 -11.15 -2.85
N LEU A 40 0.43 -11.44 -1.74
CA LEU A 40 0.92 -11.09 -0.39
C LEU A 40 2.28 -11.71 -0.05
N ARG A 41 2.53 -12.96 -0.47
CA ARG A 41 3.85 -13.61 -0.28
C ARG A 41 4.97 -12.81 -0.96
N THR A 42 4.74 -12.38 -2.20
CA THR A 42 5.69 -11.54 -2.95
C THR A 42 5.87 -10.20 -2.27
N LEU A 43 4.78 -9.54 -1.84
CA LEU A 43 4.86 -8.28 -1.11
C LEU A 43 5.71 -8.42 0.16
N MET A 44 5.43 -9.40 1.02
CA MET A 44 6.18 -9.61 2.26
C MET A 44 7.67 -9.90 1.99
N ALA A 45 7.97 -10.67 0.95
CA ALA A 45 9.36 -10.92 0.55
C ALA A 45 10.05 -9.63 0.08
N LEU A 46 9.37 -8.77 -0.69
CA LEU A 46 9.92 -7.48 -1.11
C LEU A 46 10.19 -6.57 0.08
N LEU A 47 9.27 -6.48 1.04
CA LEU A 47 9.45 -5.66 2.25
C LEU A 47 10.67 -6.11 3.07
N ASP A 48 10.87 -7.43 3.22
CA ASP A 48 12.02 -7.99 3.93
C ASP A 48 13.34 -7.77 3.17
N ILE A 49 13.35 -7.98 1.85
CA ILE A 49 14.53 -7.77 1.00
C ILE A 49 14.95 -6.29 1.01
N LEU A 50 13.98 -5.39 0.84
CA LEU A 50 14.18 -3.95 0.71
C LEU A 50 14.34 -3.26 2.07
N ASP A 51 14.00 -3.95 3.17
CA ASP A 51 14.03 -3.43 4.54
C ASP A 51 13.24 -2.12 4.65
N CYS A 52 11.96 -2.21 4.27
CA CYS A 52 11.07 -1.05 4.17
C CYS A 52 9.66 -1.38 4.68
N ALA A 53 8.91 -0.34 5.00
CA ALA A 53 7.53 -0.46 5.42
C ALA A 53 6.60 -0.67 4.21
N ILE A 54 5.43 -1.25 4.45
CA ILE A 54 4.41 -1.42 3.39
C ILE A 54 4.02 -0.11 2.73
N THR A 55 4.00 0.98 3.51
CA THR A 55 3.69 2.34 3.05
C THR A 55 4.76 2.92 2.13
N ASP A 56 5.96 2.35 2.10
CA ASP A 56 7.02 2.74 1.17
C ASP A 56 6.81 2.12 -0.23
N LEU A 57 5.96 1.07 -0.34
CA LEU A 57 5.65 0.37 -1.61
C LEU A 57 4.21 0.61 -2.09
N ILE A 58 3.27 0.78 -1.16
CA ILE A 58 1.83 0.81 -1.46
C ILE A 58 1.23 2.09 -0.89
N GLU A 59 0.63 2.88 -1.78
CA GLU A 59 -0.21 4.02 -1.41
C GLU A 59 -1.69 3.61 -1.49
N PRO A 60 -2.48 3.76 -0.41
CA PRO A 60 -3.92 3.55 -0.45
C PRO A 60 -4.56 4.50 -1.45
N LEU A 61 -5.36 3.96 -2.39
CA LEU A 61 -6.19 4.81 -3.23
C LEU A 61 -7.22 5.52 -2.34
N PRO A 62 -7.37 6.84 -2.46
CA PRO A 62 -8.40 7.55 -1.74
C PRO A 62 -9.76 6.95 -2.10
N ALA A 63 -10.59 6.68 -1.09
CA ALA A 63 -11.95 6.19 -1.32
C ALA A 63 -12.69 7.24 -2.17
N SER A 64 -13.05 6.87 -3.39
CA SER A 64 -13.84 7.74 -4.26
C SER A 64 -15.22 7.93 -3.63
N GLY A 65 -15.45 9.09 -3.01
CA GLY A 65 -16.80 9.60 -2.77
C GLY A 65 -17.46 9.35 -1.40
N ALA A 66 -16.73 9.24 -0.29
CA ALA A 66 -17.36 9.45 1.01
C ALA A 66 -17.58 10.95 1.26
N ARG A 67 -18.70 11.46 0.74
CA ARG A 67 -19.26 12.75 1.16
C ARG A 67 -19.44 12.70 2.68
N HIS A 68 -18.62 13.43 3.43
CA HIS A 68 -18.87 13.67 4.86
C HIS A 68 -20.11 14.57 5.00
N THR A 69 -21.31 14.03 4.80
CA THR A 69 -22.55 14.70 5.22
C THR A 69 -22.79 14.33 6.66
N GLY A 70 -22.24 15.14 7.57
CA GLY A 70 -22.30 14.88 9.00
C GLY A 70 -22.15 16.14 9.84
N LYS A 71 -22.92 17.19 9.56
CA LYS A 71 -23.33 18.12 10.62
C LYS A 71 -24.65 18.80 10.29
N ALA A 72 -25.73 18.20 10.77
CA ALA A 72 -26.97 18.91 11.07
C ALA A 72 -27.36 18.55 12.50
N VAL A 73 -27.21 19.51 13.40
CA VAL A 73 -28.02 19.62 14.61
C VAL A 73 -28.28 21.11 14.80
N ASN A 74 -29.39 21.57 14.22
CA ASN A 74 -30.06 22.76 14.72
C ASN A 74 -30.73 22.33 16.03
N GLY A 75 -30.21 22.82 17.14
CA GLY A 75 -30.87 22.77 18.43
C GLY A 75 -31.89 23.90 18.50
N ASP A 76 -33.16 23.52 18.48
CA ASP A 76 -34.34 24.36 18.62
C ASP A 76 -34.35 25.07 19.98
N GLU A 77 -34.57 26.39 19.98
CA GLU A 77 -34.73 27.22 21.18
C GLU A 77 -36.03 26.84 21.92
N ALA A 78 -35.93 25.95 22.91
CA ALA A 78 -37.00 25.69 23.86
C ALA A 78 -37.00 26.77 24.95
N GLY A 79 -38.01 27.64 24.90
CA GLY A 79 -38.20 28.73 25.86
C GLY A 79 -38.33 28.28 27.31
N THR A 80 -37.87 29.13 28.23
CA THR A 80 -38.33 29.15 29.62
C THR A 80 -38.30 30.59 30.11
N LYS A 81 -39.47 31.23 30.18
CA LYS A 81 -39.68 32.42 31.01
C LYS A 81 -40.58 32.03 32.17
N SER A 82 -40.06 32.11 33.38
CA SER A 82 -40.75 32.42 34.66
C SER A 82 -39.73 32.31 35.81
N PRO A 83 -39.93 32.96 36.97
CA PRO A 83 -41.15 33.62 37.46
C PRO A 83 -41.17 35.15 37.35
#